data_AF-A0A2E0BI28-F1
#
_entry.id   AF-A0A2E0BI28-F1
#
_cell.length_a   1.000
_cell.length_b   1.000
_cell.length_c   1.000
_cell.angle_alpha   90.00
_cell.angle_beta   90.00
_cell.angle_gamma   90.00
#
_symmetry.space_group_name_H-M   'P 1'
#
loop_
_entity.id
_entity.type
_entity.pdbx_description
1 polymer ?
#
loop_
_entity_poly.entity_id
_entity_poly.type
_entity_poly.pdbx_seq_one_letter_code
_entity_poly.pdbx_strand_id
1 'polypeptide(L)'
;MGYYKLMKNTHLEHPEDAILYNRETFDNMLQFLRDRSSTATVKWDGAPSIVFGTNEGKWFVGTKSVFNKVKVKINYSHHDIELNHGHLPKVAAILHTCFECLRKTPGVWQGDFIGFGGTDTFTPNTLTYNFDETIDRGIVVAVHTSYHGKDLKTMCANFDAKWDRYEHNSNTRYLNTDAHFTSRSRRINYLINFASVVANLVRFPEKQRGKELKVAVNKCIRENTDISNAGMGPSMTLLYKTIIEIKRLMMKGITSDENVQVQFDDDDCDHEGYVMTNKYGTYKLVNRREFSYRNFTKIKTW
;
A
#
# COMPACT_ATOMS: atom_id res chain seq x y z
N MET A 1 15.77 -9.40 -17.23
CA MET A 1 14.53 -8.77 -16.73
C MET A 1 13.91 -9.74 -15.74
N GLY A 2 14.02 -9.49 -14.42
CA GLY A 2 13.76 -10.50 -13.39
C GLY A 2 12.28 -10.85 -13.22
N TYR A 3 11.95 -12.14 -13.29
CA TYR A 3 10.61 -12.73 -13.20
C TYR A 3 9.84 -12.46 -11.88
N TYR A 4 10.46 -11.84 -10.88
CA TYR A 4 9.91 -11.68 -9.52
C TYR A 4 9.23 -10.32 -9.24
N LYS A 5 9.17 -9.39 -10.21
CA LYS A 5 8.46 -8.10 -10.03
C LYS A 5 6.93 -8.17 -10.25
N LEU A 6 6.41 -9.34 -10.63
CA LEU A 6 5.02 -9.52 -11.05
C LEU A 6 4.28 -10.41 -10.05
N MET A 7 3.37 -9.82 -9.26
CA MET A 7 2.51 -10.56 -8.32
C MET A 7 1.02 -10.26 -8.60
N LYS A 8 0.10 -11.19 -8.31
CA LYS A 8 -1.33 -10.86 -8.32
C LYS A 8 -1.61 -9.74 -7.31
N ASN A 9 -2.62 -8.90 -7.59
CA ASN A 9 -3.07 -7.84 -6.67
C ASN A 9 -3.76 -8.42 -5.43
N THR A 10 -3.03 -9.17 -4.62
CA THR A 10 -3.38 -9.49 -3.25
C THR A 10 -2.87 -8.39 -2.35
N HIS A 11 -3.53 -8.18 -1.22
CA HIS A 11 -3.08 -7.24 -0.19
C HIS A 11 -1.58 -7.44 0.11
N LEU A 12 -0.76 -6.40 -0.09
CA LEU A 12 0.69 -6.44 0.17
C LEU A 12 0.95 -6.81 1.63
N GLU A 13 1.89 -7.72 1.86
CA GLU A 13 2.20 -8.22 3.19
C GLU A 13 3.16 -7.30 3.94
N HIS A 14 3.10 -7.34 5.27
CA HIS A 14 4.14 -6.76 6.11
C HIS A 14 5.29 -7.77 6.26
N PRO A 15 6.56 -7.32 6.37
CA PRO A 15 7.69 -8.24 6.49
C PRO A 15 7.59 -9.13 7.74
N GLU A 16 7.06 -8.62 8.86
CA GLU A 16 6.88 -9.42 10.07
C GLU A 16 5.87 -10.58 9.91
N ASP A 17 4.92 -10.48 8.97
CA ASP A 17 3.94 -11.54 8.73
C ASP A 17 4.60 -12.80 8.10
N ALA A 18 5.81 -12.69 7.53
CA ALA A 18 6.56 -13.82 6.99
C ALA A 18 6.83 -14.92 8.04
N ILE A 19 6.89 -14.55 9.32
CA ILE A 19 7.08 -15.49 10.44
C ILE A 19 5.85 -16.39 10.64
N LEU A 20 4.67 -15.94 10.22
CA LEU A 20 3.41 -16.67 10.34
C LEU A 20 3.20 -17.72 9.24
N TYR A 21 4.19 -17.89 8.35
CA TYR A 21 4.19 -18.91 7.30
C TYR A 21 5.21 -20.00 7.66
N ASN A 22 6.13 -20.31 6.76
CA ASN A 22 7.16 -21.32 6.93
C ASN A 22 8.56 -20.68 7.01
N ARG A 23 9.54 -21.51 7.37
CA ARG A 23 10.95 -21.10 7.46
C ARG A 23 11.49 -20.48 6.17
N GLU A 24 11.17 -21.07 5.02
CA GLU A 24 11.61 -20.56 3.71
C GLU A 24 11.11 -19.14 3.45
N THR A 25 9.83 -18.86 3.74
CA THR A 25 9.24 -17.52 3.59
C THR A 25 9.94 -16.51 4.50
N PHE A 26 10.22 -16.90 5.74
CA PHE A 26 10.98 -16.08 6.68
C PHE A 26 12.41 -15.80 6.19
N ASP A 27 13.12 -16.82 5.72
CA ASP A 27 14.50 -16.67 5.26
C ASP A 27 14.57 -15.78 4.01
N ASN A 28 13.63 -15.93 3.06
CA ASN A 28 13.51 -15.03 1.92
C ASN A 28 13.21 -13.58 2.34
N MET A 29 12.32 -13.37 3.32
CA MET A 29 12.06 -12.05 3.90
C MET A 29 13.30 -11.47 4.60
N LEU A 30 14.09 -12.30 5.28
CA LEU A 30 15.32 -11.84 5.92
C LEU A 30 16.36 -11.40 4.90
N GLN A 31 16.46 -12.09 3.76
CA GLN A 31 17.27 -11.65 2.62
C GLN A 31 16.73 -10.36 2.00
N PHE A 32 15.41 -10.23 1.85
CA PHE A 32 14.75 -8.99 1.43
C PHE A 32 15.16 -7.80 2.32
N LEU A 33 15.15 -7.96 3.65
CA LEU A 33 15.58 -6.89 4.57
C LEU A 33 17.09 -6.63 4.50
N ARG A 34 17.91 -7.62 4.19
CA ARG A 34 19.37 -7.50 4.10
C ARG A 34 19.83 -6.78 2.83
N ASP A 35 19.11 -6.98 1.73
CA ASP A 35 19.46 -6.45 0.42
C ASP A 35 19.58 -4.91 0.42
N ARG A 36 20.57 -4.40 -0.31
CA ARG A 36 20.88 -2.96 -0.40
C ARG A 36 20.41 -2.35 -1.71
N SER A 37 19.97 -3.17 -2.66
CA SER A 37 19.47 -2.76 -3.98
C SER A 37 17.94 -2.78 -3.98
N SER A 38 17.36 -2.01 -3.06
CA SER A 38 15.91 -1.86 -2.93
C SER A 38 15.45 -0.50 -3.45
N THR A 39 14.26 -0.46 -4.03
CA THR A 39 13.52 0.78 -4.33
C THR A 39 12.39 0.95 -3.32
N ALA A 40 11.97 2.19 -3.09
CA ALA A 40 10.86 2.52 -2.22
C ALA A 40 9.92 3.51 -2.91
N THR A 41 8.63 3.39 -2.63
CA THR A 41 7.61 4.37 -2.99
C THR A 41 6.78 4.73 -1.76
N VAL A 42 6.26 5.96 -1.72
CA VAL A 42 5.39 6.42 -0.65
C VAL A 42 4.10 5.63 -0.67
N LYS A 43 3.68 5.13 0.51
CA LYS A 43 2.36 4.58 0.69
C LYS A 43 1.41 5.73 1.09
N TRP A 44 0.76 6.30 0.10
CA TRP A 44 -0.29 7.29 0.31
C TRP A 44 -1.53 6.66 0.97
N ASP A 45 -2.17 7.41 1.86
CA ASP A 45 -3.40 7.01 2.57
C ASP A 45 -4.65 7.51 1.83
N GLY A 46 -4.74 7.25 0.53
CA GLY A 46 -5.87 7.66 -0.29
C GLY A 46 -7.03 6.64 -0.25
N ALA A 47 -8.26 7.12 -0.53
CA ALA A 47 -9.44 6.29 -0.63
C ALA A 47 -10.52 6.91 -1.54
N PRO A 48 -11.21 6.11 -2.39
CA PRO A 48 -10.94 4.70 -2.65
C PRO A 48 -9.72 4.51 -3.56
N SER A 49 -9.26 3.27 -3.67
CA SER A 49 -8.25 2.91 -4.67
C SER A 49 -8.92 2.79 -6.05
N ILE A 50 -8.39 3.54 -7.01
CA ILE A 50 -8.90 3.68 -8.37
C ILE A 50 -8.02 2.87 -9.33
N VAL A 51 -8.65 2.12 -10.22
CA VAL A 51 -8.00 1.40 -11.32
C VAL A 51 -8.51 2.00 -12.63
N PHE A 52 -7.59 2.36 -13.53
CA PHE A 52 -7.92 3.04 -14.77
C PHE A 52 -6.92 2.70 -15.88
N GLY A 53 -7.24 3.08 -17.11
CA GLY A 53 -6.39 2.81 -18.26
C GLY A 53 -7.17 2.27 -19.44
N THR A 54 -6.50 1.50 -20.29
CA THR A 54 -7.09 0.87 -21.46
C THR A 54 -7.19 -0.64 -21.26
N ASN A 55 -8.40 -1.18 -21.36
CA ASN A 55 -8.67 -2.61 -21.41
C ASN A 55 -9.40 -2.94 -22.71
N GLU A 56 -8.92 -3.94 -23.46
CA GLU A 56 -9.53 -4.36 -24.74
C GLU A 56 -9.76 -3.19 -25.73
N GLY A 57 -8.83 -2.24 -25.76
CA GLY A 57 -8.91 -1.06 -26.62
C GLY A 57 -9.86 0.04 -26.14
N LYS A 58 -10.54 -0.13 -25.00
CA LYS A 58 -11.46 0.85 -24.42
C LYS A 58 -10.90 1.47 -23.14
N TRP A 59 -11.07 2.78 -23.01
CA TRP A 59 -10.82 3.50 -21.76
C TRP A 59 -11.79 3.03 -20.67
N PHE A 60 -11.30 2.84 -19.46
CA PHE A 60 -12.13 2.49 -18.32
C PHE A 60 -11.63 3.12 -17.01
N VAL A 61 -12.54 3.21 -16.05
CA VAL A 61 -12.23 3.44 -14.63
C VAL A 61 -12.98 2.44 -13.76
N GLY A 62 -12.52 2.24 -12.54
CA GLY A 62 -13.20 1.43 -11.55
C GLY A 62 -12.46 1.40 -10.23
N THR A 63 -13.00 0.66 -9.26
CA THR A 63 -12.26 0.32 -8.03
C THR A 63 -11.50 -0.99 -8.23
N LYS A 64 -10.86 -1.52 -7.18
CA LYS A 64 -10.26 -2.88 -7.22
C LYS A 64 -11.23 -4.00 -7.59
N SER A 65 -12.55 -3.75 -7.59
CA SER A 65 -13.57 -4.70 -8.08
C SER A 65 -13.41 -5.10 -9.55
N VAL A 66 -12.65 -4.35 -10.36
CA VAL A 66 -12.31 -4.74 -11.74
C VAL A 66 -11.53 -6.07 -11.80
N PHE A 67 -10.82 -6.43 -10.74
CA PHE A 67 -10.04 -7.66 -10.64
C PHE A 67 -10.83 -8.83 -10.02
N ASN A 68 -12.09 -8.63 -9.63
CA ASN A 68 -12.90 -9.68 -9.01
C ASN A 68 -13.15 -10.83 -10.00
N LYS A 69 -13.16 -12.07 -9.50
CA LYS A 69 -13.42 -13.25 -10.34
C LYS A 69 -14.90 -13.49 -10.63
N VAL A 70 -15.78 -13.15 -9.68
CA VAL A 70 -17.22 -13.46 -9.72
C VAL A 70 -18.01 -12.29 -10.27
N LYS A 71 -17.92 -11.12 -9.61
CA LYS A 71 -18.62 -9.89 -10.01
C LYS A 71 -17.61 -8.83 -10.42
N VAL A 72 -17.20 -8.89 -11.68
CA VAL A 72 -16.34 -7.88 -12.30
C VAL A 72 -17.14 -6.60 -12.49
N LYS A 73 -16.63 -5.48 -11.99
CA LYS A 73 -17.25 -4.16 -12.18
C LYS A 73 -16.25 -3.24 -12.90
N ILE A 74 -16.25 -3.30 -14.23
CA ILE A 74 -15.46 -2.42 -15.10
C ILE A 74 -16.41 -1.38 -15.68
N ASN A 75 -16.01 -0.11 -15.70
CA ASN A 75 -16.84 0.96 -16.20
C ASN A 75 -16.20 1.61 -17.43
N TYR A 76 -16.80 1.40 -18.60
CA TYR A 76 -16.38 1.98 -19.87
C TYR A 76 -17.16 3.26 -20.21
N SER A 77 -18.17 3.60 -19.40
CA SER A 77 -19.05 4.74 -19.56
C SER A 77 -19.63 5.17 -18.20
N HIS A 78 -20.19 6.38 -18.14
CA HIS A 78 -20.98 6.84 -16.98
C HIS A 78 -22.16 5.93 -16.66
N HIS A 79 -22.81 5.32 -17.67
CA HIS A 79 -23.89 4.37 -17.44
C HIS A 79 -23.41 3.12 -16.69
N ASP A 80 -22.23 2.59 -17.05
CA ASP A 80 -21.65 1.46 -16.34
C ASP A 80 -21.34 1.78 -14.89
N ILE A 81 -20.87 3.01 -14.61
CA ILE A 81 -20.61 3.50 -13.25
C ILE A 81 -21.91 3.46 -12.43
N GLU A 82 -23.01 3.97 -12.97
CA GLU A 82 -24.31 3.95 -12.28
C GLU A 82 -24.80 2.53 -12.03
N LEU A 83 -24.73 1.63 -13.03
CA LEU A 83 -25.10 0.23 -12.87
C LEU A 83 -24.28 -0.48 -11.78
N ASN A 84 -22.97 -0.23 -11.75
CA ASN A 84 -22.05 -0.93 -10.85
C ASN A 84 -21.97 -0.31 -9.45
N HIS A 85 -22.18 1.00 -9.32
CA HIS A 85 -21.85 1.80 -8.15
C HIS A 85 -22.90 2.86 -7.76
N GLY A 86 -23.99 3.06 -8.50
CA GLY A 86 -24.99 4.11 -8.20
C GLY A 86 -25.66 3.99 -6.82
N HIS A 87 -25.70 2.78 -6.25
CA HIS A 87 -26.12 2.54 -4.86
C HIS A 87 -25.10 3.03 -3.80
N LEU A 88 -23.92 3.48 -4.21
CA LEU A 88 -22.85 4.06 -3.39
C LEU A 88 -22.53 5.47 -3.93
N PRO A 89 -23.36 6.48 -3.65
CA PRO A 89 -23.30 7.78 -4.33
C PRO A 89 -21.92 8.45 -4.28
N LYS A 90 -21.19 8.33 -3.16
CA LYS A 90 -19.84 8.89 -3.00
C LYS A 90 -18.83 8.23 -3.92
N VAL A 91 -18.85 6.89 -3.99
CA VAL A 91 -17.95 6.14 -4.89
C VAL A 91 -18.31 6.38 -6.35
N ALA A 92 -19.61 6.41 -6.68
CA ALA A 92 -20.06 6.73 -8.03
C ALA A 92 -19.56 8.12 -8.46
N ALA A 93 -19.80 9.16 -7.64
CA ALA A 93 -19.35 10.53 -7.93
C ALA A 93 -17.84 10.60 -8.20
N ILE A 94 -17.02 9.97 -7.35
CA ILE A 94 -15.56 9.89 -7.55
C ILE A 94 -15.25 9.22 -8.90
N LEU A 95 -15.88 8.09 -9.23
CA LEU A 95 -15.62 7.39 -10.48
C LEU A 95 -16.08 8.20 -11.71
N HIS A 96 -17.20 8.92 -11.63
CA HIS A 96 -17.64 9.81 -12.70
C HIS A 96 -16.59 10.90 -12.96
N THR A 97 -16.11 11.56 -11.92
CA THR A 97 -15.08 12.61 -12.06
C THR A 97 -13.76 12.03 -12.52
N CYS A 98 -13.34 10.85 -12.03
CA CYS A 98 -12.17 10.14 -12.52
C CYS A 98 -12.28 9.79 -14.01
N PHE A 99 -13.46 9.38 -14.49
CA PHE A 99 -13.66 9.04 -15.90
C PHE A 99 -13.39 10.22 -16.84
N GLU A 100 -13.74 11.44 -16.39
CA GLU A 100 -13.55 12.69 -17.14
C GLU A 100 -12.17 13.32 -16.93
N CYS A 101 -11.63 13.28 -15.70
CA CYS A 101 -10.42 14.04 -15.35
C CYS A 101 -9.12 13.27 -15.52
N LEU A 102 -9.13 11.93 -15.44
CA LEU A 102 -7.91 11.13 -15.58
C LEU A 102 -7.43 11.12 -17.04
N ARG A 103 -6.11 11.14 -17.24
CA ARG A 103 -5.51 11.00 -18.57
C ARG A 103 -5.89 9.64 -19.14
N LYS A 104 -6.44 9.63 -20.36
CA LYS A 104 -6.56 8.42 -21.19
C LYS A 104 -5.17 7.89 -21.52
N THR A 105 -4.78 6.78 -20.89
CA THR A 105 -3.44 6.21 -21.00
C THR A 105 -3.49 4.74 -21.40
N PRO A 106 -2.55 4.26 -22.23
CA PRO A 106 -2.36 2.83 -22.45
C PRO A 106 -1.98 2.09 -21.16
N GLY A 107 -2.26 0.78 -21.15
CA GLY A 107 -2.00 -0.09 -20.00
C GLY A 107 -3.06 0.03 -18.91
N VAL A 108 -2.83 -0.67 -17.79
CA VAL A 108 -3.72 -0.66 -16.63
C VAL A 108 -2.93 -0.16 -15.43
N TRP A 109 -3.48 0.83 -14.75
CA TRP A 109 -2.84 1.56 -13.67
C TRP A 109 -3.74 1.60 -12.44
N GLN A 110 -3.13 1.68 -11.27
CA GLN A 110 -3.82 1.94 -10.03
C GLN A 110 -3.15 3.09 -9.28
N GLY A 111 -4.01 3.95 -8.74
CA GLY A 111 -3.64 4.97 -7.77
C GLY A 111 -4.68 5.06 -6.67
N ASP A 112 -4.36 5.84 -5.65
CA ASP A 112 -5.28 6.13 -4.57
C ASP A 112 -5.83 7.55 -4.74
N PHE A 113 -7.15 7.68 -4.62
CA PHE A 113 -7.84 8.97 -4.70
C PHE A 113 -7.57 9.78 -3.43
N ILE A 114 -7.13 11.03 -3.58
CA ILE A 114 -6.79 11.91 -2.46
C ILE A 114 -7.90 12.92 -2.21
N GLY A 115 -8.56 13.40 -3.27
CA GLY A 115 -9.74 14.26 -3.14
C GLY A 115 -10.09 15.00 -4.41
N PHE A 116 -11.17 15.76 -4.33
CA PHE A 116 -11.54 16.77 -5.33
C PHE A 116 -10.71 18.02 -5.10
N GLY A 117 -10.15 18.62 -6.15
CA GLY A 117 -9.37 19.85 -5.99
C GLY A 117 -10.26 21.07 -5.70
N GLY A 118 -9.67 22.27 -5.81
CA GLY A 118 -10.26 23.51 -5.31
C GLY A 118 -10.02 23.75 -3.81
N THR A 119 -9.15 22.95 -3.20
CA THR A 119 -8.69 23.07 -1.81
C THR A 119 -7.20 22.74 -1.73
N ASP A 120 -6.54 23.13 -0.65
CA ASP A 120 -5.16 22.78 -0.29
C ASP A 120 -5.09 21.63 0.73
N THR A 121 -6.21 21.26 1.33
CA THR A 121 -6.29 20.33 2.47
C THR A 121 -7.16 19.12 2.13
N PHE A 122 -6.63 17.91 2.37
CA PHE A 122 -7.27 16.66 1.99
C PHE A 122 -7.17 15.60 3.10
N THR A 123 -8.30 15.07 3.55
CA THR A 123 -8.34 13.92 4.48
C THR A 123 -9.03 12.73 3.81
N PRO A 124 -8.41 12.09 2.80
CA PRO A 124 -9.04 11.02 2.03
C PRO A 124 -9.43 9.83 2.88
N ASN A 125 -8.62 9.50 3.90
CA ASN A 125 -8.88 8.41 4.82
C ASN A 125 -8.53 8.78 6.25
N THR A 126 -7.39 8.31 6.76
CA THR A 126 -6.96 8.52 8.15
C THR A 126 -6.14 9.79 8.28
N LEU A 127 -5.18 9.98 7.37
CA LEU A 127 -4.25 11.11 7.33
C LEU A 127 -4.86 12.32 6.60
N THR A 128 -4.48 13.51 7.08
CA THR A 128 -4.70 14.79 6.42
C THR A 128 -3.42 15.22 5.71
N TYR A 129 -3.57 15.73 4.49
CA TYR A 129 -2.50 16.27 3.66
C TYR A 129 -2.77 17.76 3.42
N ASN A 130 -1.88 18.63 3.88
CA ASN A 130 -1.92 20.07 3.64
C ASN A 130 -0.83 20.45 2.64
N PHE A 131 -1.24 21.05 1.53
CA PHE A 131 -0.35 21.58 0.50
C PHE A 131 -0.16 23.09 0.74
N ASP A 132 0.97 23.62 0.28
CA ASP A 132 1.27 25.07 0.43
C ASP A 132 0.32 25.96 -0.39
N GLU A 133 -0.31 25.41 -1.43
CA GLU A 133 -1.19 26.13 -2.33
C GLU A 133 -2.43 25.29 -2.67
N THR A 134 -3.55 25.99 -2.91
CA THR A 134 -4.78 25.38 -3.43
C THR A 134 -4.50 24.63 -4.73
N ILE A 135 -4.91 23.36 -4.79
CA ILE A 135 -4.77 22.55 -5.99
C ILE A 135 -5.94 22.87 -6.94
N ASP A 136 -5.70 23.77 -7.90
CA ASP A 136 -6.66 24.15 -8.95
C ASP A 136 -6.75 23.09 -10.06
N ARG A 137 -7.24 21.89 -9.70
CA ARG A 137 -7.52 20.76 -10.60
C ARG A 137 -8.83 20.11 -10.19
N GLY A 138 -9.43 19.29 -11.07
CA GLY A 138 -10.67 18.59 -10.74
C GLY A 138 -10.48 17.54 -9.64
N ILE A 139 -9.38 16.79 -9.68
CA ILE A 139 -9.07 15.73 -8.71
C ILE A 139 -7.57 15.64 -8.40
N VAL A 140 -7.25 15.02 -7.27
CA VAL A 140 -5.90 14.71 -6.81
C VAL A 140 -5.76 13.19 -6.65
N VAL A 141 -4.73 12.59 -7.27
CA VAL A 141 -4.53 11.13 -7.29
C VAL A 141 -3.05 10.78 -7.15
N ALA A 142 -2.75 9.78 -6.31
CA ALA A 142 -1.41 9.23 -6.17
C ALA A 142 -1.30 7.90 -6.95
N VAL A 143 -0.73 7.93 -8.16
CA VAL A 143 -0.58 6.73 -9.02
C VAL A 143 0.70 5.98 -8.67
N HIS A 144 0.58 4.70 -8.31
CA HIS A 144 1.69 3.96 -7.68
C HIS A 144 1.83 2.50 -8.15
N THR A 145 0.94 2.00 -9.02
CA THR A 145 1.04 0.62 -9.52
C THR A 145 0.63 0.53 -10.98
N SER A 146 1.42 -0.21 -11.77
CA SER A 146 1.02 -0.65 -13.12
C SER A 146 0.71 -2.14 -13.14
N TYR A 147 -0.04 -2.58 -14.13
CA TYR A 147 -0.44 -3.96 -14.32
C TYR A 147 0.02 -4.48 -15.68
N HIS A 148 0.50 -5.71 -15.70
CA HIS A 148 0.96 -6.40 -16.89
C HIS A 148 0.27 -7.75 -17.04
N GLY A 149 -0.21 -8.04 -18.23
CA GLY A 149 -0.96 -9.25 -18.56
C GLY A 149 -2.02 -8.94 -19.62
N LYS A 150 -2.62 -9.99 -20.18
CA LYS A 150 -3.66 -9.84 -21.20
C LYS A 150 -5.04 -9.59 -20.59
N ASP A 151 -5.40 -10.37 -19.58
CA ASP A 151 -6.73 -10.30 -18.96
C ASP A 151 -6.64 -9.63 -17.59
N LEU A 152 -7.49 -8.63 -17.32
CA LEU A 152 -7.53 -7.94 -16.02
C LEU A 152 -7.50 -8.90 -14.83
N LYS A 153 -8.24 -10.02 -14.90
CA LYS A 153 -8.34 -11.03 -13.82
C LYS A 153 -7.03 -11.75 -13.51
N THR A 154 -6.10 -11.79 -14.45
CA THR A 154 -4.84 -12.53 -14.35
C THR A 154 -3.60 -11.63 -14.41
N MET A 155 -3.79 -10.33 -14.64
CA MET A 155 -2.72 -9.35 -14.62
C MET A 155 -1.94 -9.37 -13.30
N CYS A 156 -0.65 -9.12 -13.43
CA CYS A 156 0.27 -8.98 -12.33
C CYS A 156 0.60 -7.50 -12.09
N ALA A 157 0.58 -7.09 -10.83
CA ALA A 157 0.99 -5.79 -10.36
C ALA A 157 2.52 -5.63 -10.44
N ASN A 158 2.95 -4.44 -10.83
CA ASN A 158 4.29 -3.91 -10.72
C ASN A 158 4.24 -2.65 -9.83
N PHE A 159 4.89 -2.74 -8.66
CA PHE A 159 4.91 -1.68 -7.64
C PHE A 159 6.07 -0.69 -7.81
N ASP A 160 6.90 -0.89 -8.83
CA ASP A 160 8.06 -0.06 -9.18
C ASP A 160 7.81 0.72 -10.48
N ALA A 161 6.53 0.94 -10.81
CA ALA A 161 6.12 1.59 -12.04
C ALA A 161 6.34 3.10 -11.94
N LYS A 162 6.95 3.68 -12.97
CA LYS A 162 7.12 5.13 -13.09
C LYS A 162 5.92 5.73 -13.81
N TRP A 163 5.20 6.60 -13.11
CA TRP A 163 4.08 7.37 -13.67
C TRP A 163 4.59 8.75 -14.07
N ASP A 164 4.29 9.19 -15.29
CA ASP A 164 4.54 10.56 -15.70
C ASP A 164 3.50 11.49 -15.06
N ARG A 165 3.96 12.22 -14.04
CA ARG A 165 3.16 13.14 -13.21
C ARG A 165 3.11 14.57 -13.75
N TYR A 166 3.94 14.94 -14.72
CA TYR A 166 4.11 16.32 -15.18
C TYR A 166 3.25 16.67 -16.40
N GLU A 167 2.21 15.89 -16.67
CA GLU A 167 1.32 16.21 -17.77
C GLU A 167 0.54 17.50 -17.49
N HIS A 168 0.99 18.59 -18.12
CA HIS A 168 0.49 19.94 -17.87
C HIS A 168 -0.98 20.17 -18.28
N ASN A 169 -1.53 19.34 -19.18
CA ASN A 169 -2.90 19.48 -19.71
C ASN A 169 -3.93 18.57 -19.00
N SER A 170 -3.57 18.01 -17.86
CA SER A 170 -4.43 17.11 -17.08
C SER A 170 -5.30 17.90 -16.10
N ASN A 171 -6.62 17.63 -16.09
CA ASN A 171 -7.55 18.06 -15.02
C ASN A 171 -7.32 17.30 -13.69
N THR A 172 -6.29 16.45 -13.63
CA THR A 172 -5.85 15.73 -12.45
C THR A 172 -4.49 16.25 -11.99
N ARG A 173 -4.34 16.51 -10.68
CA ARG A 173 -3.04 16.62 -10.02
C ARG A 173 -2.55 15.23 -9.65
N TYR A 174 -1.46 14.78 -10.28
CA TYR A 174 -0.79 13.54 -9.90
C TYR A 174 0.28 13.82 -8.85
N LEU A 175 0.17 13.15 -7.70
CA LEU A 175 1.17 13.27 -6.63
C LEU A 175 2.40 12.41 -6.93
N ASN A 176 3.56 12.90 -6.50
CA ASN A 176 4.81 12.15 -6.52
C ASN A 176 4.76 11.02 -5.49
N THR A 177 5.07 9.82 -5.96
CA THR A 177 5.12 8.61 -5.14
C THR A 177 6.54 8.12 -4.92
N ASP A 178 7.55 8.83 -5.44
CA ASP A 178 8.96 8.50 -5.26
C ASP A 178 9.39 8.67 -3.79
N ALA A 179 10.17 7.71 -3.30
CA ALA A 179 10.81 7.75 -2.00
C ALA A 179 12.25 7.22 -2.09
N HIS A 180 13.15 7.77 -1.27
CA HIS A 180 14.59 7.46 -1.36
C HIS A 180 15.17 7.07 -0.02
N PHE A 181 16.13 6.14 -0.05
CA PHE A 181 16.91 5.78 1.11
C PHE A 181 18.01 6.83 1.33
N THR A 182 17.88 7.66 2.36
CA THR A 182 18.87 8.68 2.73
C THR A 182 19.89 8.15 3.73
N SER A 183 19.52 7.17 4.55
CA SER A 183 20.42 6.57 5.53
C SER A 183 20.01 5.14 5.88
N ARG A 184 20.93 4.42 6.55
CA ARG A 184 20.62 3.09 7.08
C ARG A 184 21.34 2.85 8.39
N SER A 185 20.56 2.70 9.47
CA SER A 185 21.10 2.41 10.79
C SER A 185 21.93 1.13 10.80
N ARG A 186 23.15 1.20 11.36
CA ARG A 186 24.03 0.02 11.56
C ARG A 186 23.35 -1.04 12.43
N ARG A 187 22.45 -0.63 13.33
CA ARG A 187 21.65 -1.52 14.20
C ARG A 187 20.82 -2.53 13.42
N ILE A 188 20.39 -2.19 12.21
CA ILE A 188 19.61 -3.10 11.36
C ILE A 188 20.37 -4.39 11.06
N ASN A 189 21.68 -4.32 10.76
CA ASN A 189 22.47 -5.51 10.47
C ASN A 189 22.61 -6.41 11.70
N TYR A 190 22.81 -5.84 12.88
CA TYR A 190 22.86 -6.60 14.13
C TYR A 190 21.53 -7.29 14.44
N LEU A 191 20.41 -6.58 14.24
CA LEU A 191 19.07 -7.14 14.46
C LEU A 191 18.73 -8.24 13.43
N ILE A 192 19.14 -8.10 12.18
CA ILE A 192 18.98 -9.15 11.15
C ILE A 192 19.75 -10.42 11.56
N ASN A 193 20.99 -10.26 12.03
CA ASN A 193 21.79 -11.40 12.50
C ASN A 193 21.17 -12.03 13.76
N PHE A 194 20.72 -11.22 14.71
CA PHE A 194 20.01 -11.68 15.89
C PHE A 194 18.73 -12.44 15.52
N ALA A 195 17.91 -11.90 14.61
CA ALA A 195 16.72 -12.57 14.10
C ALA A 195 17.05 -13.93 13.48
N SER A 196 18.15 -14.04 12.72
CA SER A 196 18.63 -15.31 12.16
C SER A 196 18.93 -16.35 13.24
N VAL A 197 19.52 -15.94 14.37
CA VAL A 197 19.83 -16.83 15.50
C VAL A 197 18.56 -17.26 16.22
N VAL A 198 17.70 -16.30 16.59
CA VAL A 198 16.43 -16.57 17.30
C VAL A 198 15.53 -17.50 16.48
N ALA A 199 15.55 -17.37 15.16
CA ALA A 199 14.69 -18.15 14.29
C ALA A 199 15.02 -19.67 14.32
N ASN A 200 16.17 -20.09 14.82
CA ASN A 200 16.47 -21.51 15.07
C ASN A 200 15.72 -22.08 16.30
N LEU A 201 15.25 -21.20 17.19
CA LEU A 201 14.46 -21.55 18.37
C LEU A 201 12.95 -21.51 18.10
N VAL A 202 12.54 -21.13 16.89
CA VAL A 202 11.13 -20.95 16.50
C VAL A 202 10.66 -22.16 15.71
N ARG A 203 9.55 -22.76 16.18
CA ARG A 203 8.77 -23.70 15.37
C ARG A 203 7.80 -22.89 14.51
N PHE A 204 8.10 -22.77 13.23
CA PHE A 204 7.24 -22.05 12.29
C PHE A 204 5.90 -22.77 12.13
N PRO A 205 4.77 -22.03 12.08
CA PRO A 205 3.45 -22.63 12.05
C PRO A 205 3.15 -23.30 10.70
N GLU A 206 2.25 -24.27 10.71
CA GLU A 206 1.63 -24.76 9.49
C GLU A 206 0.62 -23.76 8.94
N LYS A 207 0.24 -23.92 7.67
CA LYS A 207 -0.62 -22.98 6.92
C LYS A 207 -1.90 -22.59 7.66
N GLN A 208 -2.56 -23.53 8.35
CA GLN A 208 -3.79 -23.25 9.08
C GLN A 208 -3.53 -22.45 10.35
N ARG A 209 -2.57 -22.89 11.16
CA ARG A 209 -2.17 -22.19 12.39
C ARG A 209 -1.65 -20.78 12.10
N GLY A 210 -0.90 -20.59 11.02
CA GLY A 210 -0.42 -19.30 10.57
C GLY A 210 -1.54 -18.28 10.31
N LYS A 211 -2.64 -18.72 9.69
CA LYS A 211 -3.83 -17.89 9.46
C LYS A 211 -4.49 -17.49 10.78
N GLU A 212 -4.64 -18.42 11.72
CA GLU A 212 -5.21 -18.16 13.04
C GLU A 212 -4.36 -17.14 13.81
N LEU A 213 -3.03 -17.32 13.82
CA LEU A 213 -2.10 -16.39 14.43
C LEU A 213 -2.20 -15.00 13.79
N LYS A 214 -2.33 -14.92 12.46
CA LYS A 214 -2.51 -13.64 11.76
C LYS A 214 -3.80 -12.93 12.18
N VAL A 215 -4.90 -13.67 12.35
CA VAL A 215 -6.15 -13.13 12.89
C VAL A 215 -5.95 -12.65 14.33
N ALA A 216 -5.26 -13.42 15.17
CA ALA A 216 -4.98 -13.05 16.55
C ALA A 216 -4.08 -11.81 16.67
N VAL A 217 -3.04 -11.69 15.84
CA VAL A 217 -2.20 -10.49 15.75
C VAL A 217 -3.02 -9.27 15.34
N ASN A 218 -3.85 -9.41 14.30
CA ASN A 218 -4.77 -8.33 13.87
C ASN A 218 -5.74 -7.92 14.97
N LYS A 219 -6.23 -8.88 15.77
CA LYS A 219 -7.07 -8.61 16.94
C LYS A 219 -6.30 -7.79 17.98
N CYS A 220 -5.07 -8.18 18.32
CA CYS A 220 -4.24 -7.44 19.27
C CYS A 220 -4.03 -5.98 18.82
N ILE A 221 -3.76 -5.78 17.53
CA ILE A 221 -3.60 -4.43 16.94
C ILE A 221 -4.89 -3.62 17.05
N ARG A 222 -6.04 -4.21 16.70
CA ARG A 222 -7.35 -3.55 16.78
C ARG A 222 -7.72 -3.16 18.21
N GLU A 223 -7.42 -4.00 19.17
CA GLU A 223 -7.72 -3.80 20.60
C GLU A 223 -6.62 -3.02 21.33
N ASN A 224 -5.56 -2.59 20.63
CA ASN A 224 -4.36 -1.95 21.18
C ASN A 224 -3.73 -2.74 22.36
N THR A 225 -3.75 -4.07 22.30
CA THR A 225 -3.09 -4.94 23.27
C THR A 225 -1.71 -5.40 22.77
N ASP A 226 -0.86 -5.91 23.67
CA ASP A 226 0.45 -6.43 23.27
C ASP A 226 0.29 -7.65 22.36
N ILE A 227 1.03 -7.68 21.25
CA ILE A 227 1.02 -8.79 20.29
C ILE A 227 1.48 -10.13 20.89
N SER A 228 2.09 -10.16 22.07
CA SER A 228 2.33 -11.39 22.84
C SER A 228 1.04 -12.15 23.14
N ASN A 229 -0.10 -11.45 23.19
CA ASN A 229 -1.41 -12.03 23.43
C ASN A 229 -1.96 -12.79 22.21
N ALA A 230 -1.28 -12.75 21.06
CA ALA A 230 -1.68 -13.46 19.85
C ALA A 230 -1.45 -14.99 19.92
N GLY A 231 -0.81 -15.51 20.97
CA GLY A 231 -0.60 -16.95 21.15
C GLY A 231 0.51 -17.55 20.28
N MET A 232 1.51 -16.74 19.91
CA MET A 232 2.70 -17.17 19.15
C MET A 232 3.74 -17.90 20.02
N GLY A 233 3.68 -17.76 21.34
CA GLY A 233 4.73 -18.20 22.27
C GLY A 233 5.94 -17.26 22.29
N PRO A 234 6.85 -17.40 23.28
CA PRO A 234 7.88 -16.40 23.56
C PRO A 234 8.87 -16.17 22.40
N SER A 235 9.49 -17.24 21.86
CA SER A 235 10.53 -17.12 20.83
C SER A 235 10.01 -16.50 19.53
N MET A 236 8.81 -16.91 19.11
CA MET A 236 8.18 -16.38 17.90
C MET A 236 7.72 -14.93 18.10
N THR A 237 7.22 -14.58 19.28
CA THR A 237 6.88 -13.20 19.63
C THR A 237 8.12 -12.30 19.62
N LEU A 238 9.24 -12.77 20.19
CA LEU A 238 10.52 -12.06 20.17
C LEU A 238 10.98 -11.82 18.74
N LEU A 239 10.93 -12.85 17.88
CA LEU A 239 11.28 -12.74 16.48
C LEU A 239 10.38 -11.72 15.76
N TYR A 240 9.06 -11.78 15.99
CA TYR A 240 8.09 -10.87 15.39
C TYR A 240 8.34 -9.41 15.79
N LYS A 241 8.55 -9.13 17.09
CA LYS A 241 8.93 -7.80 17.59
C LYS A 241 10.26 -7.33 17.01
N THR A 242 11.23 -8.23 16.81
CA THR A 242 12.52 -7.91 16.20
C THR A 242 12.37 -7.44 14.75
N ILE A 243 11.53 -8.12 13.94
CA ILE A 243 11.27 -7.69 12.56
C ILE A 243 10.53 -6.35 12.51
N ILE A 244 9.57 -6.11 13.42
CA ILE A 244 8.93 -4.80 13.56
C ILE A 244 9.97 -3.70 13.80
N GLU A 245 10.93 -3.92 14.71
CA GLU A 245 11.96 -2.93 15.02
C GLU A 245 12.91 -2.69 13.85
N ILE A 246 13.32 -3.75 13.12
CA ILE A 246 14.10 -3.61 11.88
C ILE A 246 13.35 -2.73 10.89
N LYS A 247 12.08 -3.05 10.63
CA LYS A 247 11.22 -2.28 9.71
C LYS A 247 11.15 -0.81 10.14
N ARG A 248 10.94 -0.53 11.42
CA ARG A 248 10.89 0.84 11.95
C ARG A 248 12.19 1.61 11.71
N LEU A 249 13.34 0.97 11.98
CA LEU A 249 14.64 1.57 11.71
C LEU A 249 14.91 1.78 10.23
N MET A 250 14.36 0.93 9.35
CA MET A 250 14.44 1.12 7.90
C MET A 250 13.61 2.33 7.47
N MET A 251 12.37 2.46 7.93
CA MET A 251 11.51 3.60 7.59
C MET A 251 12.14 4.95 7.98
N LYS A 252 12.82 5.03 9.14
CA LYS A 252 13.57 6.24 9.55
C LYS A 252 14.67 6.69 8.58
N GLY A 253 15.12 5.79 7.72
CA GLY A 253 16.14 6.07 6.71
C GLY A 253 15.57 6.34 5.32
N ILE A 254 14.26 6.48 5.19
CA ILE A 254 13.55 6.76 3.93
C ILE A 254 12.90 8.14 4.02
N THR A 255 12.94 8.90 2.93
CA THR A 255 12.25 10.20 2.81
C THR A 255 11.41 10.22 1.52
N SER A 256 10.36 11.04 1.50
CA SER A 256 9.53 11.32 0.31
C SER A 256 9.96 12.63 -0.36
N ASP A 257 9.61 12.77 -1.65
CA ASP A 257 9.95 13.95 -2.46
C ASP A 257 8.77 14.94 -2.64
N GLU A 258 7.54 14.56 -2.31
CA GLU A 258 6.39 15.46 -2.43
C GLU A 258 6.42 16.48 -1.29
N ASN A 259 6.34 17.76 -1.63
CA ASN A 259 6.23 18.82 -0.63
C ASN A 259 4.77 18.90 -0.15
N VAL A 260 4.51 18.24 0.98
CA VAL A 260 3.19 18.19 1.63
C VAL A 260 3.38 17.99 3.12
N GLN A 261 2.61 18.71 3.94
CA GLN A 261 2.53 18.44 5.36
C GLN A 261 1.53 17.31 5.59
N VAL A 262 1.90 16.33 6.42
CA VAL A 262 1.06 15.19 6.74
C VAL A 262 0.68 15.25 8.22
N GLN A 263 -0.61 15.14 8.52
CA GLN A 263 -1.13 15.25 9.87
C GLN A 263 -2.06 14.09 10.22
N PHE A 264 -2.10 13.76 11.51
CA PHE A 264 -3.10 12.90 12.10
C PHE A 264 -3.68 13.59 13.34
N ASP A 265 -5.00 13.82 13.36
CA ASP A 265 -5.68 14.55 14.44
C ASP A 265 -4.96 15.88 14.78
N ASP A 266 -4.59 16.64 13.74
CA ASP A 266 -3.88 17.92 13.78
C ASP A 266 -2.40 17.88 14.26
N ASP A 267 -1.90 16.70 14.63
CA ASP A 267 -0.47 16.50 14.95
C ASP A 267 0.32 16.11 13.70
N ASP A 268 1.47 16.76 13.49
CA ASP A 268 2.39 16.44 12.40
C ASP A 268 2.94 15.01 12.51
N CYS A 269 2.89 14.28 11.40
CA CYS A 269 3.40 12.92 11.31
C CYS A 269 4.02 12.62 9.94
N ASP A 270 4.59 11.43 9.79
CA ASP A 270 5.01 10.93 8.47
C ASP A 270 3.80 10.39 7.67
N HIS A 271 3.99 10.13 6.38
CA HIS A 271 3.07 9.30 5.58
C HIS A 271 2.78 7.95 6.26
N GLU A 272 1.72 7.24 5.83
CA GLU A 272 1.36 5.91 6.39
C GLU A 272 2.54 4.93 6.39
N GLY A 273 3.39 5.05 5.38
CA GLY A 273 4.68 4.38 5.30
C GLY A 273 5.16 4.29 3.86
N TYR A 274 5.82 3.19 3.53
CA TYR A 274 6.43 2.97 2.22
C TYR A 274 6.12 1.58 1.68
N VAL A 275 6.22 1.41 0.36
CA VAL A 275 6.28 0.11 -0.30
C VAL A 275 7.71 -0.10 -0.78
N MET A 276 8.38 -1.12 -0.26
CA MET A 276 9.76 -1.45 -0.63
C MET A 276 9.79 -2.68 -1.53
N THR A 277 10.55 -2.60 -2.62
CA THR A 277 10.70 -3.67 -3.61
C THR A 277 12.17 -3.97 -3.87
N ASN A 278 12.52 -5.25 -3.94
CA ASN A 278 13.81 -5.72 -4.46
C ASN A 278 13.65 -7.12 -5.08
N LYS A 279 14.77 -7.78 -5.41
CA LYS A 279 14.75 -9.10 -6.06
C LYS A 279 14.10 -10.22 -5.24
N TYR A 280 13.96 -10.05 -3.92
CA TYR A 280 13.36 -11.03 -3.00
C TYR A 280 11.85 -10.82 -2.81
N GLY A 281 11.29 -9.71 -3.31
CA GLY A 281 9.84 -9.44 -3.29
C GLY A 281 9.51 -7.98 -3.01
N THR A 282 8.23 -7.75 -2.69
CA THR A 282 7.67 -6.45 -2.33
C THR A 282 6.92 -6.55 -1.01
N TYR A 283 7.22 -5.65 -0.07
CA TYR A 283 6.56 -5.57 1.23
C TYR A 283 6.19 -4.12 1.55
N LYS A 284 5.12 -3.94 2.32
CA LYS A 284 4.80 -2.64 2.90
C LYS A 284 5.53 -2.44 4.22
N LEU A 285 6.23 -1.32 4.33
CA LEU A 285 6.87 -0.84 5.53
C LEU A 285 5.94 0.21 6.16
N VAL A 286 5.11 -0.22 7.10
CA VAL A 286 4.12 0.63 7.78
C VAL A 286 4.22 0.41 9.29
N ASN A 287 4.08 1.48 10.08
CA ASN A 287 3.85 1.36 11.52
C ASN A 287 2.44 0.79 11.76
N ARG A 288 2.34 -0.54 11.70
CA ARG A 288 1.06 -1.25 11.75
C ARG A 288 0.28 -0.98 13.03
N ARG A 289 0.98 -0.83 14.17
CA ARG A 289 0.31 -0.57 15.46
C ARG A 289 -0.38 0.79 15.46
N GLU A 290 0.20 1.78 14.81
CA GLU A 290 -0.36 3.12 14.71
C GLU A 290 -1.40 3.19 13.58
N PHE A 291 -1.00 2.93 12.34
CA PHE A 291 -1.85 3.16 11.18
C PHE A 291 -2.95 2.11 10.99
N SER A 292 -2.72 0.83 11.33
CA SER A 292 -3.82 -0.15 11.26
C SER A 292 -4.80 0.04 12.40
N TYR A 293 -4.36 0.41 13.61
CA TYR A 293 -5.26 0.76 14.71
C TYR A 293 -6.16 1.93 14.31
N ARG A 294 -5.58 3.04 13.84
CA ARG A 294 -6.32 4.21 13.35
C ARG A 294 -7.34 3.83 12.27
N ASN A 295 -6.94 3.03 11.29
CA ASN A 295 -7.84 2.53 10.24
C ASN A 295 -8.96 1.61 10.74
N PHE A 296 -8.76 0.91 11.86
CA PHE A 296 -9.79 0.06 12.47
C PHE A 296 -10.78 0.85 13.35
N THR A 297 -10.33 1.95 13.96
CA THR A 297 -11.15 2.74 14.90
C THR A 297 -11.85 3.93 14.26
N LYS A 298 -11.36 4.44 13.12
CA LYS A 298 -11.99 5.56 12.41
C LYS A 298 -13.32 5.13 11.78
N ILE A 299 -14.36 5.94 11.97
CA ILE A 299 -15.63 5.77 11.27
C ILE A 299 -15.37 6.07 9.78
N LYS A 300 -15.58 5.07 8.92
CA LYS A 300 -15.49 5.27 7.47
C LYS A 300 -16.72 6.04 7.01
N THR A 301 -16.51 7.22 6.45
CA THR A 301 -17.59 8.11 6.02
C THR A 301 -17.91 8.00 4.53
N TRP A 302 -17.26 7.12 3.77
CA TRP A 302 -17.57 6.87 2.36
C TRP A 302 -18.56 5.73 2.14
#